data_AF-A0A3P7RMX4-F1
#
_entry.id   AF-A0A3P7RMX4-F1
#
_cell.length_a   1.000
_cell.length_b   1.000
_cell.length_c   1.000
_cell.angle_alpha   90.00
_cell.angle_beta   90.00
_cell.angle_gamma   90.00
#
_symmetry.space_group_name_H-M   'P 1'
#
loop_
_entity.id
_entity.type
_entity.pdbx_description
1 polymer ?
#
loop_
_entity_poly.entity_id
_entity_poly.type
_entity_poly.pdbx_seq_one_letter_code
_entity_poly.pdbx_strand_id
1 'polypeptide(L)'
;MIRFFADIQFRREEERDQQLPFLDVLIMRNSDGKIETTVYRKATNTTQLLNFHSNHPVAPKRICVKTLFKRTQAREARHLRAHFMRNGYLKAFISGCLRARLRGPNQDQPVRYGMRCHTSSMYRKRPNALLRD
;
A
#
# COMPACT_ATOMS: atom_id res chain seq x y z
N MET A 1 -32.92 -10.48 -12.58
CA MET A 1 -32.40 -9.72 -13.75
C MET A 1 -33.49 -8.75 -14.16
N ILE A 2 -33.18 -7.47 -14.35
CA ILE A 2 -34.18 -6.43 -14.65
C ILE A 2 -33.93 -5.93 -16.08
N ARG A 3 -34.97 -5.89 -16.91
CA ARG A 3 -34.92 -5.42 -18.30
C ARG A 3 -35.85 -4.22 -18.47
N PHE A 4 -35.32 -3.15 -19.06
CA PHE A 4 -36.07 -1.92 -19.38
C PHE A 4 -36.12 -1.65 -20.89
N PHE A 5 -35.06 -2.02 -21.60
CA PHE A 5 -34.98 -2.01 -23.06
C PHE A 5 -34.53 -3.39 -23.55
N ALA A 6 -34.81 -3.73 -24.81
CA ALA A 6 -34.49 -5.04 -25.39
C ALA A 6 -33.00 -5.42 -25.21
N ASP A 7 -32.11 -4.43 -25.34
CA ASP A 7 -30.66 -4.64 -25.35
C ASP A 7 -29.97 -4.34 -24.01
N ILE A 8 -30.70 -3.81 -23.02
CA ILE A 8 -30.12 -3.40 -21.74
C ILE A 8 -30.65 -4.30 -20.62
N GLN A 9 -29.73 -5.05 -20.01
CA GLN A 9 -30.02 -5.94 -18.90
C GLN A 9 -29.22 -5.51 -17.66
N PHE A 10 -29.94 -5.17 -16.60
CA PHE A 10 -29.33 -4.90 -15.31
C PHE A 10 -29.24 -6.18 -14.49
N ARG A 11 -28.05 -6.42 -13.96
CA ARG A 11 -27.83 -7.43 -12.93
C ARG A 11 -28.00 -6.77 -11.57
N ARG A 12 -28.73 -7.44 -10.68
CA ARG A 12 -28.78 -7.11 -9.26
C ARG A 12 -28.21 -8.28 -8.49
N GLU A 13 -27.41 -7.98 -7.49
CA GLU A 13 -26.93 -8.93 -6.50
C GLU A 13 -28.00 -9.08 -5.41
N GLU A 14 -28.23 -10.31 -4.95
CA GLU A 14 -29.20 -10.61 -3.89
C GLU A 14 -28.46 -11.15 -2.68
N GLU A 15 -28.83 -10.66 -1.50
CA GLU A 15 -28.28 -11.16 -0.25
C GLU A 15 -28.81 -12.57 0.02
N ARG A 16 -27.90 -13.50 0.33
CA ARG A 16 -28.20 -14.90 0.69
C ARG A 16 -27.33 -15.28 1.88
N ASP A 17 -27.92 -15.97 2.86
CA ASP A 17 -27.20 -16.40 4.07
C ASP A 17 -26.45 -15.25 4.77
N GLN A 18 -27.07 -14.06 4.80
CA GLN A 18 -26.50 -12.81 5.35
C GLN A 18 -25.24 -12.32 4.63
N GLN A 19 -25.05 -12.75 3.38
CA GLN A 19 -23.91 -12.41 2.55
C GLN A 19 -24.37 -11.83 1.21
N LEU A 20 -23.74 -10.73 0.80
CA LEU A 20 -23.97 -10.06 -0.46
C LEU A 20 -22.62 -9.93 -1.19
N PRO A 21 -22.35 -10.77 -2.20
CA PRO A 21 -21.19 -10.58 -3.06
C PRO A 21 -21.45 -9.38 -3.98
N PHE A 22 -20.59 -8.37 -3.94
CA PHE A 22 -20.67 -7.19 -4.80
C PHE A 22 -19.29 -6.82 -5.35
N LEU A 23 -19.13 -6.92 -6.68
CA LEU A 23 -17.83 -6.77 -7.34
C LEU A 23 -16.77 -7.69 -6.69
N ASP A 24 -15.63 -7.15 -6.30
CA ASP A 24 -14.55 -7.86 -5.60
C ASP A 24 -14.70 -7.82 -4.08
N VAL A 25 -15.87 -7.49 -3.53
CA VAL A 25 -16.10 -7.40 -2.09
C VAL A 25 -17.28 -8.28 -1.66
N LEU A 26 -17.05 -9.13 -0.67
CA LEU A 26 -18.10 -9.85 0.04
C LEU A 26 -18.55 -9.03 1.23
N ILE A 27 -19.80 -8.61 1.24
CA ILE A 27 -20.44 -7.93 2.37
C ILE A 27 -21.15 -8.99 3.20
N MET A 28 -20.95 -9.00 4.51
CA MET A 28 -21.55 -9.96 5.44
C MET A 28 -22.22 -9.19 6.58
N ARG A 29 -23.43 -9.60 6.95
CA ARG A 29 -24.17 -9.02 8.07
C ARG A 29 -24.05 -9.92 9.28
N ASN A 30 -23.42 -9.42 10.34
CA ASN A 30 -23.29 -10.14 11.58
C ASN A 30 -24.62 -10.16 12.35
N SER A 31 -24.75 -11.11 13.28
CA SER A 31 -25.90 -11.23 14.18
C SER A 31 -26.09 -10.01 15.10
N ASP A 32 -25.02 -9.27 15.37
CA ASP A 32 -25.06 -8.00 16.12
C ASP A 32 -25.47 -6.79 15.25
N GLY A 33 -25.85 -7.03 14.00
CA GLY A 33 -26.27 -6.01 13.04
C GLY A 33 -25.13 -5.24 12.39
N LYS A 34 -23.86 -5.52 12.74
CA LYS A 34 -22.71 -4.88 12.10
C LYS A 34 -22.45 -5.46 10.71
N ILE A 35 -21.89 -4.61 9.86
CA ILE A 35 -21.48 -5.01 8.51
C ILE A 35 -19.99 -5.33 8.51
N GLU A 36 -19.67 -6.47 7.93
CA GLU A 36 -18.34 -6.97 7.70
C GLU A 36 -18.06 -7.05 6.20
N THR A 37 -16.84 -6.71 5.77
CA THR A 37 -16.48 -6.73 4.34
C THR A 37 -15.18 -7.47 4.09
N THR A 38 -15.17 -8.40 3.14
CA THR A 38 -13.96 -9.14 2.77
C THR A 38 -13.65 -8.90 1.31
N VAL A 39 -12.43 -8.45 1.01
CA VAL A 39 -12.02 -8.18 -0.36
C VAL A 39 -11.50 -9.48 -1.01
N TYR A 40 -12.14 -9.89 -2.11
CA TYR A 40 -11.66 -10.96 -2.97
C TYR A 40 -10.38 -10.54 -3.68
N ARG A 41 -9.38 -11.44 -3.70
CA ARG A 41 -8.09 -11.19 -4.33
C ARG A 41 -7.73 -12.38 -5.19
N LYS A 42 -7.56 -12.13 -6.50
CA LYS A 42 -6.99 -13.13 -7.41
C LYS A 42 -5.57 -13.50 -6.97
N ALA A 43 -5.17 -14.75 -7.19
CA ALA A 43 -3.80 -15.21 -6.95
C ALA A 43 -2.74 -14.40 -7.72
N THR A 44 -3.13 -13.81 -8.85
CA THR A 44 -2.30 -12.95 -9.69
C THR A 44 -2.24 -11.49 -9.23
N ASN A 45 -3.01 -11.09 -8.21
CA ASN A 45 -2.91 -9.75 -7.64
C ASN A 45 -1.60 -9.64 -6.85
N THR A 46 -0.52 -9.27 -7.54
CA THR A 46 0.80 -9.08 -6.93
C THR A 46 0.92 -7.78 -6.13
N THR A 47 -0.15 -6.97 -6.03
CA THR A 47 -0.18 -5.61 -5.46
C THR A 47 1.20 -4.98 -5.61
N GLN A 48 1.57 -4.56 -6.82
CA GLN A 48 2.93 -4.16 -7.17
C GLN A 48 3.43 -3.04 -6.23
N LEU A 49 4.13 -3.43 -5.18
CA LEU A 49 4.80 -2.53 -4.26
C LEU A 49 6.26 -2.46 -4.64
N LEU A 50 6.84 -1.28 -4.44
CA LEU A 50 8.27 -1.11 -4.57
C LEU A 50 8.99 -1.97 -3.52
N ASN A 51 9.75 -2.98 -3.95
CA ASN A 51 10.53 -3.82 -3.04
C ASN A 51 11.49 -2.94 -2.20
N PHE A 52 11.61 -3.20 -0.90
CA PHE A 52 12.44 -2.39 -0.02
C PHE A 52 13.94 -2.42 -0.37
N HIS A 53 14.43 -3.51 -0.95
CA HIS A 53 15.85 -3.70 -1.29
C HIS A 53 16.22 -3.25 -2.71
N SER A 54 15.23 -2.85 -3.52
CA SER A 54 15.47 -2.28 -4.84
C SER A 54 16.34 -1.00 -4.77
N ASN A 55 17.05 -0.68 -5.86
CA ASN A 55 17.89 0.52 -5.99
C ASN A 55 17.07 1.82 -6.16
N HIS A 56 16.04 1.99 -5.34
CA HIS A 56 15.24 3.18 -5.25
C HIS A 56 15.51 3.92 -3.93
N PRO A 57 15.52 5.26 -3.93
CA PRO A 57 15.66 6.05 -2.72
C PRO A 57 14.60 5.73 -1.65
N VAL A 58 14.90 6.04 -0.40
CA VAL A 58 14.00 5.78 0.73
C VAL A 58 12.74 6.66 0.70
N ALA A 59 12.80 7.84 0.07
CA ALA A 59 11.67 8.77 0.04
C ALA A 59 10.43 8.21 -0.72
N PRO A 60 10.52 7.70 -1.96
CA PRO A 60 9.41 7.01 -2.62
C PRO A 60 8.85 5.82 -1.83
N LYS A 61 9.71 5.02 -1.20
CA LYS A 61 9.32 3.89 -0.34
C LYS A 61 8.47 4.36 0.85
N ARG A 62 8.85 5.47 1.48
CA ARG A 62 8.11 6.12 2.57
C ARG A 62 6.76 6.68 2.12
N ILE A 63 6.73 7.33 0.95
CA ILE A 63 5.50 7.90 0.37
C ILE A 63 4.51 6.78 0.04
N CYS A 64 4.98 5.67 -0.54
CA CYS A 64 4.16 4.50 -0.84
C CYS A 64 3.44 3.99 0.42
N VAL A 65 4.17 3.82 1.54
CA VAL A 65 3.58 3.45 2.83
C VAL A 65 2.52 4.46 3.26
N LYS A 66 2.85 5.75 3.29
CA LYS A 66 1.93 6.80 3.75
C LYS A 66 0.64 6.86 2.92
N THR A 67 0.78 6.89 1.59
CA THR A 67 -0.35 7.06 0.68
C THR A 67 -1.27 5.85 0.71
N LEU A 68 -0.73 4.64 0.74
CA LEU A 68 -1.56 3.43 0.80
C LEU A 68 -2.30 3.37 2.13
N PHE A 69 -1.62 3.50 3.27
CA PHE A 69 -2.31 3.50 4.57
C PHE A 69 -3.29 4.67 4.77
N LYS A 70 -3.11 5.80 4.05
CA LYS A 70 -4.09 6.90 4.06
C LYS A 70 -5.37 6.52 3.31
N ARG A 71 -5.27 5.73 2.24
CA ARG A 71 -6.40 5.32 1.39
C ARG A 71 -7.06 4.02 1.85
N THR A 72 -6.35 3.20 2.61
CA THR A 72 -6.84 1.89 3.07
C THR A 72 -7.80 2.03 4.23
N GLN A 73 -8.91 1.29 4.19
CA GLN A 73 -9.86 1.18 5.31
C GLN A 73 -9.24 0.39 6.48
N ALA A 74 -9.73 0.60 7.70
CA ALA A 74 -9.15 0.00 8.91
C ALA A 74 -9.05 -1.54 8.84
N ARG A 75 -10.06 -2.20 8.28
CA ARG A 75 -10.11 -3.66 8.12
C ARG A 75 -9.01 -4.18 7.18
N GLU A 76 -8.71 -3.44 6.12
CA GLU A 76 -7.70 -3.80 5.12
C GLU A 76 -6.26 -3.41 5.51
N ALA A 77 -6.09 -2.59 6.55
CA ALA A 77 -4.78 -2.13 7.00
C ALA A 77 -3.87 -3.28 7.46
N ARG A 78 -4.45 -4.35 8.05
CA ARG A 78 -3.71 -5.55 8.46
C ARG A 78 -3.12 -6.27 7.25
N HIS A 79 -3.93 -6.45 6.21
CA HIS A 79 -3.47 -7.09 4.98
C HIS A 79 -2.37 -6.26 4.30
N LEU A 80 -2.56 -4.95 4.18
CA LEU A 80 -1.55 -4.06 3.60
C LEU A 80 -0.23 -4.10 4.38
N ARG A 81 -0.29 -4.15 5.73
CA ARG A 81 0.90 -4.29 6.57
C ARG A 81 1.66 -5.58 6.28
N ALA A 82 0.95 -6.71 6.19
CA ALA A 82 1.56 -7.99 5.83
C ALA A 82 2.18 -7.94 4.43
N HIS A 83 1.53 -7.26 3.48
CA HIS A 83 2.04 -7.08 2.13
C HIS A 83 3.37 -6.30 2.09
N PHE A 84 3.45 -5.18 2.81
CA PHE A 84 4.70 -4.43 2.95
C PHE A 84 5.82 -5.27 3.59
N MET A 85 5.50 -6.04 4.62
CA MET A 85 6.50 -6.91 5.27
C MET A 85 7.04 -7.98 4.33
N ARG A 86 6.19 -8.62 3.52
CA ARG A 86 6.62 -9.57 2.48
C ARG A 86 7.52 -8.91 1.43
N ASN A 87 7.37 -7.61 1.20
CA ASN A 87 8.21 -6.81 0.30
C ASN A 87 9.50 -6.26 0.97
N GLY A 88 9.89 -6.77 2.14
CA GLY A 88 11.13 -6.42 2.83
C GLY A 88 11.05 -5.19 3.74
N TYR A 89 9.87 -4.61 3.96
CA TYR A 89 9.73 -3.43 4.83
C TYR A 89 9.74 -3.85 6.31
N LEU A 90 10.65 -3.27 7.09
CA LEU A 90 10.70 -3.47 8.54
C LEU A 90 9.46 -2.90 9.23
N LYS A 91 8.94 -3.60 10.25
CA LYS A 91 7.80 -3.12 11.07
C LYS A 91 8.05 -1.72 11.63
N ALA A 92 9.26 -1.45 12.11
CA ALA A 92 9.65 -0.16 12.65
C ALA A 92 9.62 0.95 11.60
N PHE A 93 10.05 0.66 10.36
CA PHE A 93 9.98 1.60 9.25
C PHE A 93 8.52 1.97 8.92
N ILE A 94 7.65 0.96 8.79
CA ILE A 94 6.22 1.17 8.54
C ILE A 94 5.61 2.04 9.66
N SER A 95 5.81 1.65 10.92
CA SER A 95 5.30 2.41 12.07
C SER A 95 5.85 3.83 12.11
N GLY A 96 7.14 4.05 11.80
CA GLY A 96 7.75 5.38 11.72
C GLY A 96 7.13 6.24 10.62
N CYS A 97 6.76 5.66 9.48
CA CYS A 97 6.07 6.37 8.39
C CYS A 97 4.68 6.87 8.83
N LEU A 98 3.97 6.08 9.64
CA LEU A 98 2.62 6.38 10.11
C LEU A 98 2.60 7.35 11.30
N ARG A 99 3.63 7.35 12.16
CA ARG A 99 3.75 8.25 13.33
C ARG A 99 3.84 9.72 12.96
N ALA A 100 4.36 10.06 11.79
CA ALA A 100 4.42 11.44 11.30
C ALA A 100 3.02 12.09 11.13
N ARG A 101 1.94 11.31 11.22
CA ARG A 101 0.54 11.78 11.20
C ARG A 101 0.09 12.46 12.51
N LEU A 102 0.80 12.24 13.63
CA LEU A 102 0.45 12.80 14.95
C LEU A 102 1.13 14.14 15.26
N ARG A 103 2.05 14.59 14.40
CA ARG A 103 2.58 15.96 14.48
C ARG A 103 1.82 16.77 13.43
N GLY A 104 0.83 17.53 13.87
CA GLY A 104 0.06 18.43 13.00
C GLY A 104 0.97 19.41 12.25
N PRO A 105 0.53 19.95 11.10
CA PRO A 105 1.27 20.99 10.42
C PRO A 105 1.20 22.24 11.28
N ASN A 106 2.33 22.64 11.86
CA ASN A 106 2.53 24.02 12.24
C ASN A 106 3.86 24.47 11.64
N GLN A 107 3.77 25.64 11.00
CA GLN A 107 4.79 26.45 10.35
C GLN A 107 5.06 26.18 8.87
N ASP A 108 4.72 27.21 8.09
CA ASP A 108 5.26 27.54 6.78
C ASP A 108 6.75 27.22 6.69
N GLN A 109 7.09 26.17 5.95
CA GLN A 109 8.41 26.03 5.37
C GLN A 109 8.26 25.60 3.92
N PRO A 110 8.92 26.31 2.97
CA PRO A 110 8.87 25.94 1.58
C PRO A 110 9.45 24.53 1.42
N VAL A 111 8.82 23.75 0.54
CA VAL A 111 9.14 22.36 0.25
C VAL A 111 10.60 22.27 -0.24
N ARG A 112 11.55 22.08 0.67
CA ARG A 112 12.94 21.81 0.28
C ARG A 112 13.01 20.35 -0.18
N TYR A 113 13.13 20.15 -1.49
CA TYR A 113 13.70 18.95 -2.08
C TYR A 113 15.17 18.82 -1.63
N GLY A 114 15.38 18.48 -0.36
CA GLY A 114 16.69 18.34 0.27
C GLY A 114 16.97 16.88 0.55
N MET A 115 17.63 16.22 -0.40
CA MET A 115 18.19 14.89 -0.21
C MET A 115 19.11 14.86 1.01
N ARG A 116 18.92 13.87 1.87
CA ARG A 116 19.95 13.41 2.80
C ARG A 116 19.91 11.89 2.88
N CYS A 117 20.41 11.26 1.83
CA CYS A 117 20.89 9.88 1.89
C CYS A 117 22.29 9.90 2.51
N HIS A 118 22.43 9.33 3.70
CA HIS A 118 23.74 8.97 4.21
C HIS A 118 24.19 7.70 3.45
N THR A 119 24.88 7.89 2.33
CA THR A 119 25.69 6.83 1.70
C THR A 119 27.12 7.32 1.61
N SER A 120 27.76 7.52 2.76
CA SER A 120 29.21 7.71 2.86
C SER A 120 29.77 6.58 3.71
N SER A 121 29.87 5.37 3.13
CA SER A 121 30.74 4.28 3.65
C SER A 121 30.90 3.10 2.69
N MET A 122 30.68 3.23 1.37
CA MET A 122 30.85 2.10 0.44
C MET A 122 31.48 2.48 -0.91
N TYR A 123 32.48 3.37 -0.90
CA TYR A 123 33.47 3.42 -1.97
C TYR A 123 34.88 3.43 -1.34
N ARG A 124 35.39 2.24 -1.02
CA ARG A 124 36.83 2.03 -0.83
C ARG A 124 37.48 2.25 -2.19
N LYS A 125 38.30 3.30 -2.34
CA LYS A 125 39.15 3.50 -3.51
C LYS A 125 40.02 2.26 -3.70
N ARG A 126 39.87 1.55 -4.82
CA ARG A 126 40.91 0.61 -5.28
C ARG A 126 42.09 1.44 -5.80
N PRO A 127 43.34 1.15 -5.42
CA PRO A 127 44.50 1.80 -6.03
C PRO A 127 44.65 1.33 -7.49
N ASN A 128 44.76 2.28 -8.41
CA ASN A 128 45.03 2.02 -9.83
C ASN A 128 46.41 1.39 -9.97
N ALA A 129 46.45 0.16 -10.50
CA ALA A 129 47.66 -0.46 -11.02
C ALA A 129 47.38 -0.91 -12.46
N LEU A 130 48.25 -0.45 -13.37
CA LEU A 130 48.53 -0.92 -14.73
C LEU A 130 47.48 -0.66 -15.82
N LEU A 131 47.81 0.24 -16.75
CA LEU A 131 48.36 -0.16 -18.05
C LEU A 131 48.99 1.06 -18.75
N ARG A 132 50.18 0.82 -19.30
CA ARG A 132 50.88 1.67 -20.27
C ARG A 132 50.10 1.62 -21.59
N ASP A 133 50.18 2.69 -22.38
CA ASP A 133 50.87 2.70 -23.67
C ASP A 133 51.37 4.13 -23.94
#